data_AF-A0A0L6WND8-F1
#
_entry.id   AF-A0A0L6WND8-F1
#
_cell.length_a   1.000
_cell.length_b   1.000
_cell.length_c   1.000
_cell.angle_alpha   90.00
_cell.angle_beta   90.00
_cell.angle_gamma   90.00
#
_symmetry.space_group_name_H-M   'P 1'
#
loop_
_entity.id
_entity.type
_entity.pdbx_description
1 polymer ?
#
loop_
_entity_poly.entity_id
_entity_poly.type
_entity_poly.pdbx_seq_one_letter_code
_entity_poly.pdbx_strand_id
1 'polypeptide(L)' 'MTINKSQGQSVKHVGLYFQSGVFAHGQLYVALSRCISGDCIKVILDPENTSRKTANIVYRKIINGLQM' A
#
# COMPACT_ATOMS: atom_id res chain seq x y z
N MET A 1 -2.89 -12.19 0.02
CA MET A 1 -3.47 -11.48 -1.14
C MET A 1 -2.63 -10.25 -1.44
N THR A 2 -2.35 -9.94 -2.71
CA THR A 2 -1.62 -8.71 -3.08
C THR A 2 -2.58 -7.52 -3.19
N ILE A 3 -2.06 -6.30 -3.01
CA ILE A 3 -2.87 -5.07 -3.06
C ILE A 3 -3.61 -4.92 -4.39
N ASN A 4 -2.95 -5.21 -5.51
CA ASN A 4 -3.59 -5.11 -6.83
C ASN A 4 -4.71 -6.15 -7.01
N LYS A 5 -4.61 -7.31 -6.36
CA LYS A 5 -5.64 -8.36 -6.44
C LYS A 5 -6.82 -8.11 -5.49
N SER A 6 -6.67 -7.28 -4.46
CA SER A 6 -7.76 -6.86 -3.58
C SER A 6 -8.55 -5.66 -4.12
N GLN A 7 -8.24 -5.17 -5.32
CA GLN A 7 -8.99 -4.08 -5.94
C GLN A 7 -10.45 -4.48 -6.17
N GLY A 8 -11.40 -3.67 -5.68
CA GLY A 8 -12.84 -3.93 -5.80
C GLY A 8 -13.43 -4.83 -4.72
N GLN A 9 -12.64 -5.28 -3.74
CA GLN A 9 -13.13 -6.11 -2.64
C GLN A 9 -13.18 -5.32 -1.32
N SER A 10 -14.23 -5.55 -0.54
CA SER A 10 -14.34 -5.06 0.84
C SER A 10 -14.05 -6.18 1.82
N VAL A 11 -13.19 -5.93 2.81
CA VAL A 11 -12.79 -6.91 3.82
C VAL A 11 -12.93 -6.34 5.22
N LYS A 12 -13.32 -7.20 6.18
CA LYS A 12 -13.57 -6.77 7.56
C LYS A 12 -12.30 -6.38 8.31
N HIS A 13 -11.20 -7.09 8.09
CA HIS A 13 -9.90 -6.83 8.71
C HIS A 13 -8.79 -6.91 7.66
N VAL A 14 -7.80 -6.03 7.78
CA VAL A 14 -6.66 -5.96 6.86
C VAL A 14 -5.35 -5.94 7.64
N GLY A 15 -4.47 -6.88 7.32
CA GLY A 15 -3.06 -6.82 7.67
C GLY A 15 -2.25 -6.37 6.46
N LEU A 16 -1.54 -5.25 6.57
CA LEU A 16 -0.60 -4.77 5.55
C LEU A 16 0.82 -5.09 6.00
N TYR A 17 1.58 -5.74 5.12
CA TYR A 17 2.97 -6.08 5.36
C TYR A 17 3.84 -5.38 4.33
N PHE A 18 4.70 -4.47 4.79
CA PHE A 18 5.62 -3.72 3.94
C PHE A 18 7.06 -4.01 4.36
N GLN A 19 7.69 -4.98 3.69
CA GLN A 19 9.11 -5.31 3.83
C GLN A 19 10.05 -4.30 3.17
N SER A 20 9.55 -3.56 2.18
CA SER A 20 10.24 -2.48 1.49
C SER A 20 9.22 -1.39 1.13
N GLY A 21 9.69 -0.21 0.74
CA GLY A 21 8.83 0.93 0.42
C GLY A 21 7.73 0.58 -0.58
N VAL A 22 6.60 1.30 -0.53
CA VAL A 22 5.44 1.02 -1.37
C VAL A 22 5.78 1.39 -2.82
N PHE A 23 5.72 0.41 -3.71
CA PHE A 23 6.32 0.47 -5.06
C PHE A 23 5.58 1.38 -6.05
N ALA A 24 4.28 1.63 -5.86
CA ALA A 24 3.48 2.43 -6.78
C ALA A 24 2.56 3.43 -6.08
N HIS A 25 2.37 4.56 -6.76
CA HIS A 25 1.43 5.61 -6.37
C HIS A 25 0.02 5.02 -6.20
N GLY A 26 -0.56 5.23 -5.03
CA GLY A 26 -1.91 4.76 -4.71
C GLY A 26 -2.00 3.32 -4.18
N GLN A 27 -0.94 2.52 -4.14
CA GLN A 27 -1.03 1.16 -3.56
C GLN A 27 -1.33 1.20 -2.06
N LEU A 28 -0.68 2.09 -1.32
CA LEU A 28 -0.98 2.26 0.11
C LEU A 28 -2.43 2.72 0.31
N TYR A 29 -2.91 3.63 -0.54
CA TYR A 29 -4.27 4.11 -0.50
C TYR A 29 -5.30 3.00 -0.83
N VAL A 30 -5.06 2.23 -1.89
CA VAL A 30 -5.90 1.09 -2.27
C VAL A 30 -5.95 0.08 -1.13
N ALA A 31 -4.81 -0.22 -0.52
CA ALA A 31 -4.70 -1.14 0.60
C ALA A 31 -5.48 -0.68 1.85
N LEU A 32 -5.33 0.58 2.25
CA LEU A 32 -6.01 1.15 3.41
C LEU A 32 -7.52 1.27 3.19
N SER A 33 -7.95 1.63 1.97
CA SER A 33 -9.37 1.78 1.63
C SER A 33 -10.14 0.46 1.51
N ARG A 34 -9.51 -0.70 1.72
CA ARG A 34 -10.22 -1.99 1.72
C ARG A 34 -11.00 -2.27 3.00
N CYS A 35 -10.67 -1.56 4.09
CA CYS A 35 -11.37 -1.63 5.37
C CYS A 35 -12.24 -0.40 5.61
N ILE A 36 -13.32 -0.60 6.36
CA ILE A 36 -14.30 0.45 6.67
C ILE A 36 -13.82 1.32 7.85
N SER A 37 -13.13 0.72 8.83
CA SER A 37 -12.56 1.42 9.98
C SER A 37 -11.05 1.25 10.05
N GLY A 38 -10.35 2.29 10.51
CA GLY A 38 -8.91 2.26 10.78
C GLY A 38 -8.52 1.25 11.86
N ASP A 39 -9.41 0.97 12.83
CA ASP A 39 -9.16 0.00 13.91
C ASP A 39 -9.04 -1.44 13.39
N CYS A 40 -9.59 -1.69 12.21
CA CYS A 40 -9.53 -2.99 11.56
C CYS A 40 -8.27 -3.17 10.71
N ILE A 41 -7.38 -2.17 10.69
CA ILE A 41 -6.15 -2.16 9.89
C ILE A 41 -4.93 -2.30 10.80
N LYS A 42 -4.10 -3.30 10.53
CA LYS A 42 -2.77 -3.43 11.13
C LYS A 42 -1.71 -3.30 10.05
N VAL A 43 -0.76 -2.41 10.26
CA VAL A 43 0.38 -2.21 9.35
C VAL A 43 1.65 -2.69 10.04
N ILE A 44 2.34 -3.62 9.39
CA ILE A 44 3.64 -4.13 9.80
C ILE A 44 4.65 -3.55 8.80
N LEU A 45 5.61 -2.81 9.34
CA LEU A 45 6.75 -2.26 8.61
C LEU A 45 8.00 -3.10 8.90
N ASP A 46 9.07 -2.82 8.18
CA ASP A 46 10.40 -3.32 8.50
C ASP A 46 10.74 -3.04 9.98
N PRO A 47 11.19 -4.05 10.76
CA PRO A 47 11.58 -3.87 12.15
C PRO A 47 12.63 -2.78 12.38
N GLU A 48 13.52 -2.57 11.41
CA GLU A 48 14.58 -1.54 11.47
C GLU A 48 14.01 -0.12 11.20
N ASN A 49 12.76 -0.03 10.74
CA ASN A 49 12.10 1.24 10.43
C ASN A 49 11.51 1.91 11.68
N THR A 50 12.36 2.63 12.41
CA THR A 50 11.99 3.42 13.60
C THR A 50 11.10 4.62 13.29
N SER A 51 11.11 5.10 12.04
CA SER A 51 10.38 6.30 11.64
C SER A 51 8.87 6.12 11.53
N ARG A 52 8.39 4.86 11.49
CA ARG A 52 6.99 4.48 11.22
C ARG A 52 6.42 5.10 9.93
N LYS A 53 7.30 5.41 8.97
CA LYS A 53 6.96 5.96 7.66
C LYS A 53 7.38 4.99 6.59
N THR A 54 6.61 4.93 5.50
CA THR A 54 6.99 4.20 4.30
C THR A 54 7.13 5.18 3.14
N ALA A 55 8.14 5.00 2.31
CA ALA A 55 8.31 5.82 1.12
C ALA A 55 7.26 5.43 0.08
N ASN A 56 6.62 6.43 -0.52
CA ASN A 56 5.83 6.24 -1.73
C ASN A 56 6.79 6.28 -2.93
N ILE A 57 7.21 5.11 -3.39
CA ILE A 57 8.15 5.00 -4.50
C ILE A 57 7.37 5.15 -5.80
N VAL A 58 7.84 6.04 -6.68
CA VAL A 58 7.22 6.30 -7.98
C VAL A 58 8.26 6.11 -9.07
N TYR A 59 8.09 5.08 -9.90
CA TYR A 59 8.95 4.83 -11.05
C TYR A 59 8.57 5.75 -12.20
N ARG A 60 9.31 6.84 -12.38
CA ARG A 60 9.12 7.79 -13.48
C ARG A 60 9.11 7.14 -14.86
N LYS A 61 9.86 6.04 -15.07
CA LYS A 61 9.85 5.28 -16.33
C LYS A 61 8.46 4.79 -16.73
N ILE A 62 7.60 4.43 -15.76
CA ILE A 62 6.23 3.97 -16.03
C ILE A 62 5.30 5.16 -16.31
N ILE A 63 5.50 6.29 -15.63
CA ILE A 63 4.71 7.50 -15.84
C ILE A 63 5.01 8.13 -17.21
N ASN A 64 6.28 8.19 -17.60
CA ASN A 64 6.69 8.78 -18.87
C ASN A 64 6.30 7.91 -20.08
N GLY A 65 6.07 6.61 -19.88
CA GLY A 65 5.53 5.72 -20.92
C GLY A 65 4.00 5.82 -21.11
N LEU A 66 3.32 6.59 -20.26
CA LEU A 66 1.87 6.85 -20.30
C LEU A 66 1.53 8.25 -20.83
N GLN A 67 2.49 8.97 -21.42
CA GLN A 67 2.21 10.21 -22.16
C GLN A 67 1.36 9.87 -23.40
N MET A 68 0.04 10.02 -23.24
CA MET A 68 -0.89 10.32 -24.32
C MET A 68 -0.74 11.77 -24.75
#